data_AF-A0A971U5Z7-F1
#
_entry.id   AF-A0A971U5Z7-F1
#
_cell.length_a   1.000
_cell.length_b   1.000
_cell.length_c   1.000
_cell.angle_alpha   90.00
_cell.angle_beta   90.00
_cell.angle_gamma   90.00
#
_symmetry.space_group_name_H-M   'P 1'
#
loop_
_entity.id
_entity.type
_entity.pdbx_description
1 polymer ?
#
loop_
_entity_poly.entity_id
_entity_poly.type
_entity_poly.pdbx_seq_one_letter_code
_entity_poly.pdbx_strand_id
1 'polypeptide(L)' 'MSDYDVIVIGAGIGGLCAGALLAHQGRKVLVLEQAPR' A
#
# COMPACT_ATOMS: atom_id res chain seq x y z
N MET A 1 11.11 8.12 13.53
CA MET A 1 11.01 6.92 12.67
C MET A 1 9.72 7.06 11.89
N SER A 2 9.70 6.88 10.57
CA SER A 2 8.43 6.88 9.83
C SER A 2 7.62 5.65 10.21
N ASP A 3 6.31 5.81 10.46
CA ASP A 3 5.44 4.70 10.86
C ASP A 3 5.27 3.64 9.76
N TYR A 4 5.57 3.98 8.51
CA TYR A 4 5.47 3.10 7.35
C TYR A 4 6.76 3.16 6.54
N ASP A 5 7.06 2.04 5.88
CA ASP A 5 8.16 1.93 4.93
C ASP A 5 7.76 2.36 3.52
N VAL A 6 6.48 2.18 3.17
CA VAL A 6 5.91 2.49 1.84
C VAL A 6 4.48 3.01 2.00
N ILE A 7 4.13 4.04 1.24
CA ILE A 7 2.76 4.52 1.07
C ILE A 7 2.37 4.35 -0.40
N VAL A 8 1.26 3.65 -0.64
CA VAL A 8 0.66 3.47 -1.97
C VAL A 8 -0.60 4.31 -2.06
N ILE A 9 -0.72 5.12 -3.11
CA ILE A 9 -1.91 5.95 -3.38
C ILE A 9 -2.69 5.32 -4.55
N GLY A 10 -3.93 4.92 -4.29
CA GLY A 10 -4.83 4.19 -5.18
C GLY A 10 -4.91 2.69 -4.85
N ALA A 11 -6.12 2.18 -4.63
CA ALA A 11 -6.44 0.75 -4.39
C ALA A 11 -7.01 0.04 -5.63
N GLY A 12 -6.65 0.50 -6.83
CA GLY A 12 -6.84 -0.28 -8.05
C GLY A 12 -5.91 -1.50 -8.11
N ILE A 13 -6.05 -2.31 -9.16
CA ILE A 13 -5.28 -3.57 -9.31
C ILE A 13 -3.77 -3.37 -9.19
N GLY A 14 -3.21 -2.32 -9.79
CA GLY A 14 -1.77 -2.03 -9.71
C GLY A 14 -1.33 -1.68 -8.28
N GLY A 15 -2.09 -0.83 -7.59
CA GLY A 15 -1.77 -0.40 -6.23
C GLY A 15 -1.85 -1.53 -5.21
N LEU A 16 -2.89 -2.36 -5.31
CA LEU A 16 -3.04 -3.54 -4.45
C LEU A 16 -1.97 -4.60 -4.73
N CYS A 17 -1.65 -4.88 -6.01
CA CYS A 17 -0.58 -5.81 -6.34
C CYS A 17 0.78 -5.34 -5.81
N ALA A 18 1.11 -4.05 -5.99
CA ALA A 18 2.35 -3.47 -5.47
C ALA A 18 2.39 -3.52 -3.94
N GLY A 19 1.31 -3.08 -3.27
CA GLY A 19 1.21 -3.08 -1.82
C GLY A 19 1.29 -4.48 -1.21
N ALA A 20 0.62 -5.46 -1.81
CA ALA A 20 0.64 -6.85 -1.37
C ALA A 20 2.03 -7.49 -1.55
N LEU A 21 2.70 -7.26 -2.68
CA LEU A 21 4.06 -7.77 -2.91
C LEU A 21 5.05 -7.20 -1.88
N LEU A 22 4.98 -5.89 -1.61
CA LEU A 22 5.88 -5.23 -0.65
C LEU A 22 5.58 -5.65 0.79
N ALA A 23 4.32 -5.82 1.15
CA ALA A 23 3.93 -6.37 2.45
C ALA A 23 4.43 -7.82 2.61
N HIS A 24 4.32 -8.65 1.56
CA HIS A 24 4.86 -10.01 1.55
C HIS A 24 6.40 -10.04 1.73
N GLN A 25 7.11 -9.02 1.28
CA GLN A 25 8.55 -8.83 1.51
C GLN A 25 8.88 -8.24 2.89
N GLY A 26 7.89 -8.09 3.78
CA GLY A 26 8.09 -7.63 5.16
C GLY A 26 8.11 -6.11 5.34
N ARG A 27 7.72 -5.33 4.32
CA ARG A 27 7.59 -3.86 4.44
C ARG A 27 6.29 -3.50 5.14
N LYS A 28 6.32 -2.50 6.02
CA LYS A 28 5.10 -1.92 6.60
C LYS A 28 4.48 -0.95 5.60
N VAL A 29 3.41 -1.38 4.92
CA VAL A 29 2.77 -0.64 3.82
C VAL A 29 1.47 0.02 4.28
N LEU A 30 1.26 1.28 3.91
CA LEU A 30 -0.04 1.97 3.97
C LEU A 30 -0.60 2.09 2.55
N VAL A 31 -1.85 1.67 2.32
CA VAL A 31 -2.56 1.90 1.07
C VAL A 31 -3.68 2.89 1.33
N LEU A 32 -3.77 3.95 0.53
CA LEU A 32 -4.82 4.98 0.61
C LEU A 32 -5.62 4.99 -0.68
N GLU A 33 -6.94 5.04 -0.58
CA GLU A 33 -7.86 5.19 -1.71
C GLU A 33 -8.86 6.29 -1.41
N GLN A 34 -9.17 7.11 -2.41
CA GLN A 34 -10.14 8.19 -2.29
C GLN A 34 -11.57 7.66 -2.40
N ALA A 35 -11.79 6.59 -3.18
CA ALA A 35 -13.11 6.01 -3.36
C ALA A 35 -13.73 5.67 -1.99
N PRO A 36 -14.98 6.08 -1.73
CA PRO A 36 -15.61 5.97 -0.41
C PRO A 36 -16.10 4.56 -0.05
N ARG A 37 -15.80 3.56 -0.89
CA ARG A 37 -16.28 2.18 -0.72
C ARG A 37 -15.29 1.34 0.06
#